data_AF-X0W7H1-F1
#
_entry.id   AF-X0W7H1-F1
#
_cell.length_a   1.000
_cell.length_b   1.000
_cell.length_c   1.000
_cell.angle_alpha   90.00
_cell.angle_beta   90.00
_cell.angle_gamma   90.00
#
_symmetry.space_group_name_H-M   'P 1'
#
loop_
_entity.id
_entity.type
_entity.pdbx_description
1 polymer ?
#
loop_
_entity_poly.entity_id
_entity_poly.type
_entity_poly.pdbx_seq_one_letter_code
_entity_poly.pdbx_strand_id
1 'polypeptide(L)' 'MDITTLLGIASGMGLVLMAIVQGGGVGIFVNVTAMMITIGGTIGATLINFPLPKVVGVAGVVKKAFLHKQVPP' A
#
# COMPACT_ATOMS: atom_id res chain seq x y z
N MET A 1 -12.05 -1.75 -10.85
CA MET A 1 -10.70 -2.28 -11.20
C MET A 1 -10.81 -3.11 -12.45
N ASP A 2 -9.99 -2.78 -13.43
CA ASP A 2 -9.84 -3.57 -14.64
C ASP A 2 -8.95 -4.79 -14.34
N ILE A 3 -9.18 -5.90 -15.05
CA ILE A 3 -8.41 -7.15 -14.91
C ILE A 3 -6.90 -6.89 -14.96
N THR A 4 -6.46 -5.95 -15.79
CA THR A 4 -5.05 -5.54 -15.94
C THR A 4 -4.45 -4.96 -14.67
N THR A 5 -5.19 -4.11 -13.93
CA THR A 5 -4.71 -3.53 -12.66
C THR A 5 -4.57 -4.61 -11.59
N LEU A 6 -5.54 -5.53 -11.52
CA LEU A 6 -5.48 -6.65 -10.59
C LEU A 6 -4.31 -7.58 -10.92
N LEU A 7 -4.08 -7.87 -12.22
CA LEU A 7 -2.99 -8.70 -12.67
C LEU A 7 -1.61 -8.06 -12.38
N GLY A 8 -1.48 -6.75 -12.56
CA GLY A 8 -0.24 -6.02 -12.26
C GLY A 8 0.09 -5.96 -10.77
N ILE A 9 -0.91 -5.75 -9.92
CA ILE A 9 -0.72 -5.80 -8.46
C ILE A 9 -0.35 -7.23 -8.04
N ALA A 10 -1.04 -8.23 -8.56
CA ALA A 10 -0.78 -9.63 -8.25
C ALA A 10 0.61 -10.10 -8.71
N SER A 11 1.04 -9.73 -9.92
CA SER A 11 2.36 -10.09 -10.44
C SER A 11 3.48 -9.37 -9.69
N GLY A 12 3.33 -8.08 -9.39
CA GLY A 12 4.29 -7.31 -8.61
C GLY A 12 4.46 -7.87 -7.19
N MET A 13 3.35 -8.10 -6.48
CA MET A 13 3.40 -8.73 -5.16
C MET A 13 3.97 -10.16 -5.21
N GLY A 14 3.58 -10.95 -6.21
CA GLY A 14 4.04 -12.33 -6.37
C GLY A 14 5.55 -12.42 -6.57
N LEU A 15 6.13 -11.56 -7.41
CA LEU A 15 7.57 -11.51 -7.66
C LEU A 15 8.36 -11.10 -6.41
N VAL A 16 7.87 -10.10 -5.66
CA VAL A 16 8.50 -9.67 -4.40
C VAL A 16 8.46 -10.79 -3.36
N LEU A 17 7.32 -11.47 -3.22
CA LEU A 17 7.18 -12.59 -2.29
C LEU A 17 8.09 -13.76 -2.67
N MET A 18 8.21 -14.11 -3.95
CA MET A 18 9.16 -15.13 -4.40
C MET A 18 10.61 -14.76 -4.05
N ALA A 19 11.00 -13.50 -4.27
CA ALA A 19 12.34 -13.02 -3.93
C ALA A 19 12.63 -13.10 -2.43
N ILE A 20 11.66 -12.75 -1.57
CA ILE A 20 11.77 -12.84 -0.10
C ILE A 20 11.97 -14.29 0.36
N VAL A 21 11.20 -15.22 -0.20
CA VAL A 21 11.30 -16.65 0.15
C VAL A 21 12.64 -17.22 -0.27
N GLN A 22 13.15 -16.85 -1.45
CA GLN A 22 14.42 -17.34 -1.98
C GLN A 22 15.65 -16.71 -1.28
N GLY A 23 15.51 -15.50 -0.73
CA GLY A 23 16.58 -14.75 -0.08
C GLY A 23 16.89 -15.11 1.38
N GLY A 24 16.20 -16.07 2.00
CA GLY A 24 16.48 -16.52 3.36
C GLY A 24 15.26 -16.65 4.29
N GLY A 25 14.07 -16.28 3.81
CA GLY A 25 12.80 -16.51 4.49
C GLY A 25 12.10 -15.23 4.97
N VAL A 26 10.78 -15.33 5.12
CA VAL A 26 9.89 -14.19 5.42
C VAL A 26 10.17 -13.56 6.78
N GLY A 27 10.64 -14.35 7.75
CA GLY A 27 10.93 -13.89 9.12
C GLY A 27 12.05 -12.85 9.20
N ILE A 28 12.93 -12.78 8.19
CA ILE A 28 14.01 -11.78 8.14
C ILE A 28 13.49 -10.43 7.63
N PHE A 29 12.46 -10.47 6.77
CA PHE A 29 11.85 -9.28 6.17
C PHE A 29 10.77 -8.64 7.06
N VAL A 30 10.08 -9.43 7.88
CA VAL A 30 9.02 -8.92 8.78
C VAL A 30 9.63 -8.53 10.12
N ASN A 31 10.08 -7.28 10.23
CA ASN A 31 10.63 -6.71 11.46
C ASN A 31 9.65 -5.71 12.10
N VAL A 32 9.23 -5.99 13.33
CA VAL A 32 8.25 -5.16 14.07
C VAL A 32 8.77 -3.74 14.28
N THR A 33 10.04 -3.57 14.63
CA THR A 33 10.67 -2.26 14.82
C THR A 33 10.71 -1.45 13.52
N ALA A 34 11.10 -2.07 12.41
CA ALA A 34 11.10 -1.42 11.09
C ALA A 34 9.68 -1.01 10.66
N MET A 35 8.67 -1.84 10.94
CA MET A 35 7.26 -1.51 10.69
C MET A 35 6.80 -0.33 11.55
N MET A 36 7.17 -0.27 12.84
CA MET A 36 6.81 0.87 13.69
C MET A 36 7.42 2.18 13.19
N ILE A 37 8.67 2.16 12.73
CA ILE A 37 9.35 3.36 12.20
C ILE A 37 8.74 3.79 10.87
N THR A 38 8.51 2.85 9.95
CA THR A 38 7.96 3.17 8.62
C THR A 38 6.49 3.58 8.69
N ILE A 39 5.65 2.83 9.40
CA ILE A 39 4.22 3.16 9.55
C ILE A 39 4.05 4.40 10.43
N GLY A 40 4.70 4.44 11.60
CA GLY A 40 4.62 5.59 12.51
C GLY A 40 5.20 6.85 11.88
N GLY A 41 6.36 6.73 11.21
CA GLY A 41 7.02 7.84 10.52
C GLY A 41 6.21 8.37 9.33
N THR A 42 5.62 7.49 8.51
CA THR A 42 4.76 7.92 7.39
C THR A 42 3.49 8.60 7.88
N ILE A 43 2.81 8.04 8.89
CA ILE A 43 1.62 8.67 9.49
C ILE A 43 1.99 10.02 10.12
N GLY A 44 3.08 10.07 10.89
CA GLY A 44 3.56 11.31 11.51
C GLY A 44 3.92 12.38 10.48
N ALA A 45 4.69 12.02 9.45
CA ALA A 45 5.05 12.92 8.37
C ALA A 45 3.82 13.42 7.60
N THR A 46 2.81 12.56 7.41
CA THR A 46 1.55 12.93 6.75
C THR A 46 0.75 13.92 7.60
N LEU A 47 0.67 13.71 8.92
CA LEU A 47 -0.03 14.63 9.83
C LEU A 47 0.68 15.97 10.02
N ILE A 48 2.01 16.01 9.89
CA ILE A 48 2.78 17.26 9.90
C ILE A 48 2.53 18.07 8.62
N ASN A 49 2.51 17.41 7.46
CA ASN A 49 2.38 18.10 6.17
C ASN A 49 0.93 18.43 5.79
N PHE A 50 -0.05 17.70 6.30
CA PHE A 50 -1.45 17.85 5.90
C PHE A 50 -2.39 18.05 7.10
N PRO A 51 -3.35 18.97 7.01
CA PRO A 51 -4.34 19.17 8.08
C PRO A 51 -5.19 17.91 8.26
N LEU A 52 -5.39 17.52 9.53
CA LEU A 52 -6.15 16.33 9.97
C LEU A 52 -7.45 16.06 9.18
N PRO A 53 -8.33 17.06 8.93
CA PRO A 53 -9.56 16.84 8.17
C PRO A 53 -9.34 16.32 6.74
N LYS A 54 -8.25 16.74 6.08
CA LYS A 54 -7.88 16.22 4.75
C LYS A 54 -7.40 14.78 4.82
N VAL A 55 -6.56 14.44 5.80
CA VAL A 55 -6.01 13.09 5.98
C VAL A 55 -7.12 12.06 6.22
N VAL A 56 -8.10 12.37 7.07
CA VAL A 56 -9.26 11.49 7.32
C VAL A 56 -10.15 11.38 6.08
N GLY A 57 -10.30 12.45 5.31
CA GLY A 57 -11.05 12.46 4.04
C GLY A 57 -10.45 11.59 2.94
N VAL A 58 -9.13 11.34 2.96
CA VAL A 58 -8.44 10.47 1.99
C VAL A 58 -8.98 9.04 2.02
N ALA A 59 -9.43 8.52 3.16
CA ALA A 59 -9.98 7.16 3.24
C ALA A 59 -11.17 6.94 2.29
N GLY A 60 -12.02 7.96 2.09
CA GLY A 60 -13.13 7.92 1.14
C GLY A 60 -12.67 7.96 -0.32
N VAL A 61 -11.60 8.71 -0.61
CA VAL A 61 -10.99 8.80 -1.94
C VAL A 61 -10.29 7.49 -2.31
N VAL A 62 -9.56 6.89 -1.36
CA VAL A 62 -8.89 5.59 -1.53
C VAL A 62 -9.91 4.51 -1.90
N LYS A 63 -11.05 4.44 -1.18
CA LYS A 63 -12.14 3.53 -1.56
C LYS A 63 -12.61 3.76 -2.99
N LYS A 64 -12.79 5.02 -3.41
CA LYS A 64 -13.17 5.33 -4.79
C LYS A 64 -12.08 4.98 -5.80
N ALA A 65 -10.81 5.13 -5.47
CA ALA A 65 -9.69 4.79 -6.36
C ALA A 65 -9.59 3.28 -6.63
N PHE A 66 -9.83 2.45 -5.61
CA PHE A 66 -9.84 1.00 -5.77
C PHE A 66 -11.18 0.46 -6.30
N LEU A 67 -12.30 1.16 -6.12
CA LEU A 67 -13.64 0.69 -6.52
C LEU A 67 -14.22 1.40 -7.75
N HIS A 68 -13.54 2.40 -8.33
CA HIS A 68 -14.03 3.02 -9.57
C HIS A 68 -14.04 1.99 -10.70
N LYS A 69 -15.23 1.81 -11.26
CA LYS A 69 -15.46 1.19 -12.56
C LYS A 69 -15.13 2.28 -13.58
N GLN A 70 -14.21 2.00 -14.52
CA GLN A 70 -14.05 2.91 -15.65
C GLN A 70 -15.42 3.03 -16.34
N VAL A 71 -15.96 4.25 -16.41
CA VAL A 71 -17.04 4.55 -17.35
C VAL A 71 -16.34 4.67 -18.70
N PRO A 72 -16.54 3.73 -19.64
CA PRO A 72 -15.97 3.87 -20.97
C PRO A 72 -16.62 5.11 -21.63
N PRO A 73 -15.85 5.87 -22.44
CA PRO A 73 -16.42 6.92 -23.28
C PRO A 73 -17.42 6.38 -24.29
#